data_AF-A0A1G6NLT1-F1
#
_entry.id   AF-A0A1G6NLT1-F1
#
_cell.length_a   1.000
_cell.length_b   1.000
_cell.length_c   1.000
_cell.angle_alpha   90.00
_cell.angle_beta   90.00
_cell.angle_gamma   90.00
#
_symmetry.space_group_name_H-M   'P 1'
#
loop_
_entity.id
_entity.type
_entity.pdbx_description
1 polymer ?
#
loop_
_entity_poly.entity_id
_entity_poly.type
_entity_poly.pdbx_seq_one_letter_code
_entity_poly.pdbx_strand_id
1 'polypeptide(L)'
;MADVFISYAREDHERARQLASALDAQEYSVWWDRELITGERYDIAIERELDAAKSVVVLWSKDSIGSEWVRNEAAAAAEREVLIPALLDTVKPPLEFRRRHTVDLAGWRGDPGDINFQTVCRAVSVNVGRPPVSPISPPKPISLVERFARRLSKIKPAPIIMLAAVIVAVTLSIRAPTSIRGQQKAGVSDTPIVSNVYTHPAGSFERQGEIWVEYPPYSPGRNFQFKEARRDGEFIYLFDETRHKAGDPLRIMYLRLPIAGGMAQWSYPNPFIWQDLYPVTPKQQ
;
A
#
# COMPACT_ATOMS: atom_id res chain seq x y z
N MET A 1 -2.38 4.51 -10.71
CA MET A 1 -2.61 5.96 -10.82
C MET A 1 -3.36 6.43 -9.59
N ALA A 2 -2.81 7.40 -8.88
CA ALA A 2 -3.46 7.96 -7.70
C ALA A 2 -4.62 8.89 -8.11
N ASP A 3 -5.64 8.97 -7.25
CA ASP A 3 -6.72 9.95 -7.38
C ASP A 3 -6.22 11.35 -7.00
N VAL A 4 -5.35 11.43 -5.99
CA VAL A 4 -4.82 12.68 -5.45
C VAL A 4 -3.29 12.70 -5.49
N PHE A 5 -2.72 13.80 -5.96
CA PHE A 5 -1.30 14.13 -5.82
C PHE A 5 -1.14 15.23 -4.78
N ILE A 6 -0.17 15.12 -3.86
CA ILE A 6 0.15 16.18 -2.90
C ILE A 6 1.53 16.77 -3.24
N SER A 7 1.55 18.08 -3.50
CA SER A 7 2.77 18.87 -3.66
C SER A 7 3.08 19.66 -2.40
N TYR A 8 4.33 19.57 -1.93
CA TYR A 8 4.81 20.21 -0.71
C TYR A 8 6.34 20.41 -0.76
N ALA A 9 6.87 21.30 0.10
CA ALA A 9 8.31 21.42 0.31
C ALA A 9 8.81 20.29 1.20
N ARG A 10 10.06 19.87 1.05
CA ARG A 10 10.59 18.71 1.79
C ARG A 10 10.45 18.86 3.32
N GLU A 11 10.62 20.08 3.81
CA GLU A 11 10.50 20.48 5.20
C GLU A 11 9.10 20.21 5.79
N ASP A 12 8.08 20.12 4.92
CA ASP A 12 6.68 19.86 5.30
C ASP A 12 6.29 18.38 5.31
N HIS A 13 7.25 17.47 5.17
CA HIS A 13 7.01 16.03 5.01
C HIS A 13 6.01 15.45 6.01
N GLU A 14 6.15 15.72 7.31
CA GLU A 14 5.23 15.19 8.32
C GLU A 14 3.80 15.74 8.19
N ARG A 15 3.66 17.02 7.81
CA ARG A 15 2.35 17.64 7.59
C ARG A 15 1.68 17.07 6.33
N ALA A 16 2.46 16.87 5.27
CA ALA A 16 1.99 16.21 4.05
C ALA A 16 1.58 14.75 4.30
N ARG A 17 2.37 14.00 5.08
CA ARG A 17 2.06 12.62 5.51
C ARG A 17 0.74 12.55 6.27
N GLN A 18 0.51 13.49 7.19
CA GLN A 18 -0.72 13.57 7.97
C GLN A 18 -1.94 13.81 7.07
N LEU A 19 -1.82 14.73 6.11
CA LEU A 19 -2.87 14.99 5.12
C LEU A 19 -3.13 13.77 4.23
N ALA A 20 -2.07 13.14 3.73
CA ALA A 20 -2.18 11.94 2.92
C ALA A 20 -2.90 10.81 3.66
N SER A 21 -2.54 10.59 4.92
CA SER A 21 -3.18 9.57 5.78
C SER A 21 -4.66 9.86 6.00
N ALA A 22 -5.02 11.14 6.18
CA ALA A 22 -6.41 11.54 6.37
C ALA A 22 -7.23 11.38 5.07
N LEU A 23 -6.66 11.69 3.90
CA LEU A 23 -7.30 11.48 2.60
C LEU A 23 -7.42 9.99 2.24
N ASP A 24 -6.41 9.18 2.56
CA ASP A 24 -6.48 7.72 2.40
C ASP A 24 -7.59 7.11 3.29
N ALA A 25 -7.78 7.65 4.50
CA ALA A 25 -8.89 7.27 5.36
C ALA A 25 -10.27 7.59 4.74
N GLN A 26 -10.34 8.51 3.77
CA GLN A 26 -11.52 8.79 2.94
C GLN A 26 -11.60 7.95 1.66
N GLU A 27 -10.78 6.90 1.54
CA GLU A 27 -10.72 5.97 0.40
C GLU A 27 -10.25 6.60 -0.93
N TYR A 28 -9.46 7.68 -0.84
CA TYR A 28 -8.71 8.20 -1.98
C TYR A 28 -7.35 7.53 -2.07
N SER A 29 -6.91 7.20 -3.28
CA SER A 29 -5.51 6.84 -3.51
C SER A 29 -4.66 8.12 -3.59
N VAL A 30 -3.58 8.20 -2.79
CA VAL A 30 -2.81 9.45 -2.61
C VAL A 30 -1.33 9.24 -2.94
N TRP A 31 -0.84 9.96 -3.94
CA TRP A 31 0.59 10.06 -4.23
C TRP A 31 1.16 11.31 -3.56
N TRP A 32 2.23 11.18 -2.77
CA TRP A 32 2.84 12.31 -2.06
C TRP A 32 4.33 12.10 -1.78
N ASP A 33 4.73 10.89 -1.42
CA ASP A 33 6.09 10.63 -0.94
C ASP A 33 7.13 10.57 -2.08
N ARG A 34 7.84 11.68 -2.26
CA ARG A 34 8.89 11.85 -3.27
C ARG A 34 10.19 11.15 -2.90
N GLU A 35 10.47 10.94 -1.62
CA GLU A 35 11.79 10.45 -1.17
C GLU A 35 12.00 8.95 -1.47
N LEU A 36 10.91 8.25 -1.83
CA LEU A 36 10.89 6.84 -2.21
C LEU A 36 11.40 6.57 -3.63
N ILE A 37 11.42 7.58 -4.50
CA ILE A 37 11.85 7.42 -5.89
C ILE A 37 13.33 7.84 -5.98
N THR A 38 14.25 6.88 -5.88
CA THR A 38 15.68 7.13 -6.08
C THR A 38 16.14 6.70 -7.49
N GLY A 39 16.79 7.59 -8.24
CA GLY A 39 17.46 7.29 -9.52
C GLY A 39 17.27 8.37 -10.60
N GLU A 40 17.98 8.25 -11.73
CA GLU A 40 17.99 9.22 -12.87
C GLU A 40 16.64 9.41 -13.59
N ARG A 41 15.56 8.74 -13.18
CA ARG A 41 14.22 8.84 -13.79
C ARG A 41 13.17 9.45 -12.85
N TYR A 42 13.61 10.09 -11.77
CA TYR A 42 12.76 10.69 -10.75
C TYR A 42 11.78 11.73 -11.35
N ASP A 43 12.29 12.69 -12.12
CA ASP A 43 11.48 13.79 -12.68
C ASP A 43 10.35 13.25 -13.58
N ILE A 44 10.66 12.28 -14.44
CA ILE A 44 9.69 11.64 -15.34
C ILE A 44 8.57 10.93 -14.55
N ALA A 45 8.91 10.29 -13.43
CA ALA A 45 7.92 9.59 -12.62
C ALA A 45 7.00 10.58 -11.90
N ILE A 46 7.52 11.70 -11.42
CA ILE A 46 6.72 12.75 -10.78
C ILE A 46 5.80 13.41 -11.81
N GLU A 47 6.33 13.83 -12.95
CA GLU A 47 5.55 14.43 -14.03
C GLU A 47 4.41 13.50 -14.45
N ARG A 48 4.71 12.21 -14.65
CA ARG A 48 3.69 11.21 -15.00
C ARG A 48 2.57 11.13 -13.94
N GLU A 49 2.91 11.07 -12.65
CA GLU A 49 1.89 10.97 -11.60
C GLU A 49 1.14 12.29 -11.41
N LEU A 50 1.81 13.44 -11.57
CA LEU A 50 1.19 14.76 -11.58
C LEU A 50 0.16 14.83 -12.72
N ASP A 51 0.57 14.54 -13.95
CA ASP A 51 -0.25 14.54 -15.16
C ASP A 51 -1.45 13.59 -15.08
N ALA A 52 -1.26 12.48 -14.37
CA ALA A 52 -2.27 11.44 -14.28
C ALA A 52 -3.24 11.61 -13.10
N ALA A 53 -2.87 12.40 -12.08
CA ALA A 53 -3.69 12.64 -10.91
C ALA A 53 -4.95 13.44 -11.27
N LYS A 54 -6.09 13.04 -10.72
CA LYS A 54 -7.38 13.72 -10.95
C LYS A 54 -7.52 14.97 -10.11
N SER A 55 -6.83 15.02 -8.97
CA SER A 55 -6.81 16.17 -8.07
C SER A 55 -5.39 16.40 -7.57
N VAL A 56 -4.96 17.66 -7.49
CA VAL A 56 -3.62 18.02 -7.01
C VAL A 56 -3.77 18.99 -5.84
N VAL A 57 -3.37 18.56 -4.65
CA VAL A 57 -3.34 19.42 -3.46
C VAL A 57 -1.95 20.03 -3.32
N VAL A 58 -1.85 21.36 -3.35
CA VAL A 58 -0.58 22.07 -3.15
C VAL A 58 -0.56 22.69 -1.77
N LEU A 59 0.48 22.39 -0.99
CA LEU A 59 0.66 22.86 0.37
C LEU A 59 1.61 24.07 0.40
N TRP A 60 1.05 25.23 0.74
CA TRP A 60 1.77 26.50 0.89
C TRP A 60 2.23 26.70 2.34
N SER A 61 3.54 26.67 2.54
CA SER A 61 4.21 26.91 3.81
C SER A 61 5.25 28.03 3.64
N LYS A 62 5.96 28.37 4.71
CA LYS A 62 7.11 29.29 4.62
C LYS A 62 8.21 28.77 3.67
N ASP A 63 8.34 27.46 3.56
CA ASP A 63 9.37 26.81 2.74
C ASP A 63 8.90 26.63 1.28
N SER A 64 7.64 26.27 1.06
CA SER A 64 7.14 25.94 -0.28
C SER A 64 6.85 27.16 -1.16
N ILE A 65 6.62 28.35 -0.58
CA ILE A 65 6.47 29.59 -1.36
C ILE A 65 7.73 29.95 -2.17
N GLY A 66 8.91 29.55 -1.70
CA GLY A 66 10.20 29.79 -2.36
C GLY A 66 10.62 28.64 -3.28
N SER A 67 9.92 27.50 -3.26
CA SER A 67 10.27 26.32 -4.04
C SER A 67 9.78 26.46 -5.48
N GLU A 68 10.72 26.61 -6.42
CA GLU A 68 10.42 26.64 -7.86
C GLU A 68 9.68 25.38 -8.30
N TRP A 69 10.08 24.23 -7.79
CA TRP A 69 9.44 22.95 -8.09
C TRP A 69 7.96 22.94 -7.68
N VAL A 70 7.63 23.30 -6.44
CA VAL A 70 6.24 23.34 -5.96
C VAL A 70 5.41 24.33 -6.78
N ARG A 71 6.00 25.46 -7.18
CA ARG A 71 5.34 26.45 -8.02
C ARG A 71 5.05 25.92 -9.43
N ASN A 72 5.99 25.20 -10.04
CA ASN A 72 5.81 24.61 -11.36
C ASN A 72 4.71 23.54 -11.36
N GLU A 73 4.69 22.67 -10.36
CA GLU A 73 3.62 21.66 -10.22
C GLU A 73 2.26 22.31 -9.96
N ALA A 74 2.22 23.36 -9.15
CA ALA A 74 1.01 24.14 -8.92
C ALA A 74 0.51 24.81 -10.20
N ALA A 75 1.40 25.31 -11.05
CA ALA A 75 1.06 25.90 -12.34
C ALA A 75 0.48 24.85 -13.30
N ALA A 76 1.10 23.68 -13.40
CA ALA A 76 0.61 22.56 -14.23
C ALA A 76 -0.77 22.06 -13.76
N ALA A 77 -0.96 21.91 -12.44
CA ALA A 77 -2.27 21.55 -11.88
C ALA A 77 -3.34 22.64 -12.09
N ALA A 78 -2.93 23.90 -12.01
CA ALA A 78 -3.79 25.06 -12.25
C ALA A 78 -4.30 25.13 -13.69
N GLU A 79 -3.43 24.85 -14.66
CA GLU A 79 -3.76 24.81 -16.09
C GLU A 79 -4.79 23.72 -16.41
N ARG A 80 -4.70 22.60 -15.69
CA ARG A 80 -5.63 21.47 -15.80
C ARG A 80 -6.90 21.60 -14.97
N GLU A 81 -7.06 22.71 -14.23
CA GLU A 81 -8.20 22.97 -13.33
C GLU A 81 -8.41 21.92 -12.21
N VAL A 82 -7.36 21.18 -11.84
CA VAL A 82 -7.39 20.14 -10.78
C VAL A 82 -6.69 20.58 -9.49
N LEU A 83 -6.23 21.83 -9.44
CA LEU A 83 -5.51 22.41 -8.31
C LEU A 83 -6.42 22.73 -7.11
N ILE A 84 -6.04 22.22 -5.95
CA ILE A 84 -6.58 22.58 -4.63
C ILE A 84 -5.43 23.20 -3.82
N PRO A 85 -5.34 24.54 -3.71
CA PRO A 85 -4.32 25.17 -2.90
C PRO A 85 -4.72 25.15 -1.42
N ALA A 86 -3.79 24.81 -0.54
CA ALA A 86 -3.99 24.81 0.90
C ALA A 86 -2.81 25.46 1.65
N LEU A 87 -3.07 26.19 2.73
CA LEU A 87 -2.05 26.82 3.57
C LEU A 87 -1.68 25.90 4.75
N LEU A 88 -0.40 25.66 4.97
CA LEU A 88 0.13 25.06 6.20
C LEU A 88 0.64 26.11 7.19
N ASP A 89 0.95 27.31 6.70
CA ASP A 89 1.43 28.44 7.49
C ASP A 89 0.69 29.71 7.08
N THR A 90 0.72 30.74 7.94
CA THR A 90 0.25 32.09 7.58
C THR A 90 1.23 32.74 6.60
N VAL A 91 1.11 32.38 5.33
CA VAL A 91 1.92 32.89 4.22
C VAL A 91 1.04 33.47 3.12
N LYS A 92 1.63 34.29 2.25
CA LYS A 92 0.96 34.78 1.04
C LYS A 92 1.37 33.88 -0.12
N PRO A 93 0.46 33.07 -0.70
CA PRO A 93 0.77 32.26 -1.88
C PRO A 93 1.28 33.13 -3.04
N PRO A 94 2.02 32.55 -4.01
CA PRO A 94 2.42 33.25 -5.23
C PRO A 94 1.22 33.88 -5.94
N LEU A 95 1.44 35.06 -6.57
CA LEU A 95 0.38 35.90 -7.14
C LEU A 95 -0.55 35.13 -8.09
N GLU A 96 0.03 34.24 -8.89
CA GLU A 96 -0.63 33.37 -9.85
C GLU A 96 -1.70 32.45 -9.23
N PHE A 97 -1.59 32.12 -7.94
CA PHE A 97 -2.52 31.25 -7.23
C PHE A 97 -3.48 31.99 -6.29
N ARG A 98 -3.26 33.30 -6.03
CA ARG A 98 -4.08 34.09 -5.07
C ARG A 98 -5.53 34.28 -5.49
N ARG A 99 -5.85 34.13 -6.77
CA ARG A 99 -7.23 34.24 -7.28
C ARG A 99 -8.06 32.98 -7.04
N ARG A 100 -7.43 31.87 -6.66
CA ARG A 100 -8.10 30.62 -6.34
C ARG A 100 -8.42 30.56 -4.85
N HIS A 101 -9.59 30.01 -4.52
CA HIS A 101 -9.96 29.77 -3.14
C HIS A 101 -8.94 28.82 -2.51
N THR A 102 -8.22 29.32 -1.51
CA THR A 102 -7.16 28.58 -0.81
C THR A 102 -7.69 28.16 0.56
N VAL A 103 -7.60 26.87 0.86
CA VAL A 103 -8.06 26.31 2.13
C VAL A 103 -7.01 26.55 3.21
N ASP A 104 -7.40 27.04 4.39
CA ASP A 104 -6.46 27.23 5.50
C ASP A 104 -6.38 25.97 6.37
N LEU A 105 -5.24 25.26 6.32
CA LEU A 105 -4.94 24.10 7.15
C LEU A 105 -3.86 24.40 8.22
N ALA A 106 -3.49 25.67 8.45
CA ALA A 106 -2.39 25.99 9.36
C ALA A 106 -2.64 25.52 10.81
N GLY A 107 -3.90 25.55 11.24
CA GLY A 107 -4.36 25.04 12.54
C GLY A 107 -4.71 23.56 12.56
N TRP A 108 -4.79 22.89 11.39
CA TRP A 108 -5.28 21.53 11.32
C TRP A 108 -4.26 20.52 11.87
N ARG A 109 -4.75 19.53 12.63
CA ARG A 109 -3.92 18.52 13.32
C ARG A 109 -4.41 17.09 13.08
N GLY A 110 -4.98 16.83 11.90
CA GLY A 110 -5.43 15.48 11.52
C GLY A 110 -6.87 15.16 11.90
N ASP A 111 -7.64 16.12 12.44
CA ASP A 111 -9.04 15.90 12.78
C ASP A 111 -9.88 15.72 11.50
N PRO A 112 -10.51 14.56 11.27
CA PRO A 112 -11.37 14.35 10.11
C PRO A 112 -12.64 15.20 10.15
N GLY A 113 -13.08 15.70 11.30
CA GLY A 113 -14.25 16.55 11.44
C GLY A 113 -14.01 18.04 11.15
N ASP A 114 -12.75 18.45 10.98
CA ASP A 114 -12.38 19.84 10.74
C ASP A 114 -12.99 20.37 9.43
N ILE A 115 -13.58 21.57 9.49
CA ILE A 115 -14.30 22.17 8.36
C ILE A 115 -13.38 22.47 7.15
N ASN A 116 -12.12 22.82 7.39
CA ASN A 116 -11.16 23.10 6.34
C ASN A 116 -10.71 21.79 5.70
N PHE A 117 -10.45 20.75 6.48
CA PHE A 117 -10.18 19.42 5.94
C PHE A 117 -11.37 18.88 5.12
N GLN A 118 -12.59 19.02 5.62
CA GLN A 118 -13.81 18.65 4.88
C GLN A 118 -13.97 19.45 3.58
N THR A 119 -13.50 20.69 3.55
CA THR A 119 -13.47 21.52 2.32
C THR A 119 -12.49 20.95 1.30
N VAL A 120 -11.31 20.47 1.73
CA VAL A 120 -10.37 19.72 0.87
C VAL A 120 -11.03 18.46 0.34
N CYS A 121 -11.66 17.63 1.19
CA CYS A 121 -12.31 16.40 0.77
C CYS A 121 -13.42 16.64 -0.26
N ARG A 122 -14.19 17.71 -0.10
CA ARG A 122 -15.22 18.10 -1.07
C ARG A 122 -14.60 18.48 -2.42
N ALA A 123 -13.57 19.32 -2.41
CA ALA A 123 -12.87 19.71 -3.64
C ALA A 123 -12.25 18.49 -4.35
N VAL A 124 -11.63 17.59 -3.60
CA VAL A 124 -11.12 16.31 -4.12
C VAL A 124 -12.25 15.48 -4.73
N SER A 125 -13.40 15.34 -4.06
CA SER A 125 -14.52 14.54 -4.57
C SER A 125 -15.04 15.05 -5.92
N VAL A 126 -15.10 16.38 -6.10
CA VAL A 126 -15.50 17.03 -7.34
C VAL A 126 -14.52 16.68 -8.46
N ASN A 127 -13.22 16.86 -8.20
CA ASN A 127 -12.16 16.58 -9.16
C ASN A 127 -12.07 15.09 -9.55
N VAL A 128 -12.29 14.19 -8.59
CA VAL A 128 -12.25 12.73 -8.80
C VAL A 128 -13.54 12.20 -9.45
N GLY A 129 -14.63 12.98 -9.45
CA GLY A 129 -15.93 12.58 -9.98
C GLY A 129 -16.69 11.61 -9.08
N ARG A 130 -16.45 11.63 -7.76
CA ARG A 130 -17.20 10.86 -6.76
C ARG A 130 -18.18 11.76 -6.00
N PRO A 131 -19.38 11.30 -5.64
CA PRO A 131 -20.25 12.06 -4.74
C PRO A 131 -19.53 12.28 -3.38
N PRO A 132 -19.67 13.46 -2.76
CA PRO A 132 -19.01 13.75 -1.49
C PRO A 132 -19.45 12.74 -0.42
N VAL A 133 -18.48 12.11 0.24
CA VAL A 133 -18.73 11.20 1.36
C VAL A 133 -19.38 12.02 2.49
N SER A 134 -20.46 11.50 3.08
CA SER A 134 -21.17 12.16 4.19
C SER A 134 -20.23 12.35 5.40
N PRO A 135 -20.40 13.40 6.22
CA PRO A 135 -19.53 13.68 7.36
C PRO A 135 -19.47 12.48 8.32
N ILE A 136 -18.25 11.98 8.54
CA ILE A 136 -17.96 10.76 9.30
C ILE A 136 -17.95 11.09 10.80
N SER A 137 -18.72 10.32 11.59
CA SER A 137 -18.63 10.28 13.06
C SER A 137 -17.21 9.91 13.53
N PRO A 138 -16.76 10.32 14.73
CA PRO A 138 -15.38 10.15 15.16
C PRO A 138 -14.93 8.68 15.02
N PRO A 139 -13.71 8.44 14.51
CA PRO A 139 -13.25 7.09 14.24
C PRO A 139 -13.10 6.32 15.56
N LYS A 140 -13.74 5.14 15.65
CA LYS A 140 -13.26 4.10 16.56
C LYS A 140 -11.80 3.81 16.21
N PRO A 141 -10.90 3.59 17.20
CA PRO A 141 -9.53 3.21 16.92
C PRO A 141 -9.53 1.97 16.03
N ILE A 142 -9.10 2.16 14.78
CA ILE A 142 -9.04 1.07 13.81
C ILE A 142 -7.87 0.20 14.22
N SER A 143 -8.16 -0.99 14.74
CA SER A 143 -7.19 -2.06 14.78
C SER A 143 -6.84 -2.41 13.32
N LEU A 144 -5.56 -2.26 12.99
CA LEU A 144 -5.00 -2.50 11.66
C LEU A 144 -5.36 -3.91 11.12
N VAL A 145 -5.75 -4.82 12.00
CA VAL A 145 -6.14 -6.21 11.77
C VAL A 145 -7.56 -6.35 11.15
N GLU A 146 -8.51 -5.46 11.46
CA GLU A 146 -9.90 -5.63 11.00
C GLU A 146 -10.13 -5.23 9.53
N ARG A 147 -9.28 -4.37 8.95
CA ARG A 147 -9.35 -4.01 7.52
C ARG A 147 -8.90 -5.16 6.61
N PHE A 148 -8.03 -6.07 7.09
CA PHE A 148 -7.62 -7.25 6.34
C PHE A 148 -8.69 -8.35 6.28
N ALA A 149 -9.53 -8.50 7.31
CA ALA A 149 -10.54 -9.56 7.35
C ALA A 149 -11.73 -9.33 6.39
N ARG A 150 -12.05 -8.07 6.06
CA ARG A 150 -13.23 -7.76 5.23
C ARG A 150 -13.07 -8.11 3.75
N ARG A 151 -11.84 -8.31 3.25
CA ARG A 151 -11.57 -8.67 1.85
C ARG A 151 -11.72 -10.17 1.53
N LEU A 152 -12.10 -11.00 2.50
CA LEU A 152 -12.42 -12.43 2.29
C LEU A 152 -13.93 -12.74 2.25
N SER A 153 -14.81 -11.74 2.40
CA SER A 153 -16.27 -11.96 2.50
C SER A 153 -17.05 -11.98 1.18
N LYS A 154 -16.38 -11.91 0.02
CA LYS A 154 -17.05 -11.92 -1.30
C LYS A 154 -17.05 -13.28 -2.01
N ILE A 155 -16.86 -14.38 -1.28
CA ILE A 155 -17.13 -15.73 -1.80
C ILE A 155 -18.61 -16.03 -1.54
N LYS A 156 -19.42 -16.16 -2.60
CA LYS A 156 -20.81 -16.62 -2.51
C LYS A 156 -20.81 -18.07 -1.98
N PRO A 157 -21.57 -18.41 -0.92
CA PRO A 157 -21.75 -19.81 -0.55
C PRO A 157 -22.71 -20.46 -1.55
N ALA A 158 -22.24 -21.41 -2.34
CA ALA A 158 -23.10 -22.44 -2.94
C ALA A 158 -23.31 -23.57 -1.91
N PRO A 159 -24.45 -24.27 -1.94
CA PRO A 159 -25.01 -24.92 -0.76
C PRO A 159 -24.32 -26.27 -0.51
N ILE A 160 -23.73 -26.43 0.68
CA ILE A 160 -23.61 -27.74 1.31
C ILE A 160 -24.58 -27.73 2.49
N ILE A 161 -25.81 -28.15 2.19
CA ILE A 161 -26.76 -28.59 3.19
C ILE A 161 -26.27 -29.95 3.73
N MET A 162 -26.47 -30.16 5.03
CA MET A 162 -26.26 -31.38 5.83
C MET A 162 -24.81 -31.71 6.22
N LEU A 163 -24.41 -31.28 7.44
CA LEU A 163 -24.09 -32.22 8.53
C LEU A 163 -23.94 -31.50 9.89
N ALA A 164 -25.01 -30.91 10.42
CA ALA A 164 -25.07 -30.48 11.83
C ALA A 164 -26.52 -30.36 12.31
N ALA A 165 -27.30 -31.42 12.15
CA ALA A 165 -28.61 -31.57 12.78
C ALA A 165 -28.92 -33.04 13.05
N VAL A 166 -27.95 -33.80 13.59
CA VAL A 166 -28.20 -35.07 14.28
C VAL A 166 -27.22 -35.22 15.46
N ILE A 167 -27.07 -34.15 16.24
CA ILE A 167 -26.59 -34.28 17.62
C ILE A 167 -27.65 -33.57 18.47
N VAL A 168 -28.67 -34.36 18.81
CA VAL A 168 -29.60 -34.32 19.95
C VAL A 168 -30.85 -35.09 19.48
N ALA A 169 -31.10 -36.23 20.15
CA ALA A 169 -31.93 -37.40 19.75
C ALA A 169 -31.06 -38.44 19.03
N VAL A 170 -30.53 -39.47 19.69
CA VAL A 170 -31.22 -40.42 20.55
C VAL A 170 -30.24 -40.93 21.61
N THR A 171 -30.60 -40.71 22.86
CA THR A 171 -30.19 -41.53 24.00
C THR A 171 -30.65 -42.97 23.82
N LEU A 172 -29.84 -43.92 24.28
CA LEU A 172 -30.12 -45.34 24.57
C LEU A 172 -29.70 -46.36 23.51
N SER A 173 -28.72 -47.17 23.93
CA SER A 173 -28.75 -48.65 23.94
C SER A 173 -27.71 -49.42 23.11
N ILE A 174 -26.80 -50.05 23.87
CA ILE A 174 -26.44 -51.48 23.82
C ILE A 174 -25.23 -51.91 22.94
N ARG A 175 -24.19 -52.34 23.69
CA ARG A 175 -23.25 -53.48 23.55
C ARG A 175 -22.47 -53.76 22.25
N ALA A 176 -21.16 -53.85 22.53
CA ALA A 176 -20.22 -54.94 22.23
C ALA A 176 -19.44 -54.96 20.90
N PRO A 177 -18.20 -55.53 20.90
CA PRO A 177 -17.15 -55.20 19.96
C PRO A 177 -16.94 -56.29 18.90
N THR A 178 -16.52 -55.90 17.69
CA THR A 178 -15.78 -56.85 16.84
C THR A 178 -14.88 -56.14 15.83
N SER A 179 -13.65 -56.65 15.79
CA SER A 179 -12.55 -56.31 14.87
C SER A 179 -12.93 -56.43 13.40
N ILE A 180 -12.61 -55.42 12.59
CA ILE A 180 -12.28 -55.61 11.17
C ILE A 180 -11.05 -54.78 10.82
N ARG A 181 -10.01 -55.52 10.41
CA ARG A 181 -8.74 -55.12 9.81
C ARG A 181 -8.98 -54.55 8.42
N GLY A 182 -8.31 -53.43 8.07
CA GLY A 182 -8.25 -53.02 6.66
C GLY A 182 -7.73 -51.61 6.41
N GLN A 183 -6.47 -51.54 5.97
CA GLN A 183 -5.91 -50.54 5.06
C GLN A 183 -5.56 -49.15 5.62
N GLN A 184 -4.28 -49.00 5.99
CA GLN A 184 -3.56 -47.74 5.87
C GLN A 184 -3.63 -47.25 4.42
N LYS A 185 -4.21 -46.07 4.19
CA LYS A 185 -3.83 -45.22 3.06
C LYS A 185 -3.02 -44.06 3.62
N ALA A 186 -1.75 -44.02 3.22
CA ALA A 186 -0.89 -42.86 3.42
C ALA A 186 -1.54 -41.65 2.75
N GLY A 187 -2.04 -40.72 3.57
CA GLY A 187 -2.39 -39.38 3.11
C GLY A 187 -1.10 -38.59 2.99
N VAL A 188 -0.63 -38.40 1.77
CA VAL A 188 0.39 -37.39 1.44
C VAL A 188 -0.19 -36.05 1.85
N SER A 189 0.46 -35.35 2.79
CA SER A 189 0.12 -33.97 3.08
C SER A 189 0.56 -33.11 1.89
N ASP A 190 -0.38 -32.60 1.09
CA ASP A 190 -0.15 -31.58 0.06
C ASP A 190 0.20 -30.22 0.70
N THR A 191 1.23 -30.19 1.54
CA THR A 191 1.87 -28.93 1.89
C THR A 191 2.82 -28.63 0.75
N PRO A 192 2.63 -27.55 -0.03
CA PRO A 192 3.54 -27.22 -1.11
C PRO A 192 4.95 -27.11 -0.52
N ILE A 193 5.90 -27.88 -1.06
CA ILE A 193 7.30 -27.83 -0.65
C ILE A 193 7.80 -26.43 -1.00
N VAL A 194 7.91 -25.56 0.00
CA VAL A 194 8.40 -24.20 -0.17
C VAL A 194 9.91 -24.28 -0.39
N SER A 195 10.36 -23.88 -1.57
CA SER A 195 11.79 -23.85 -1.87
C SER A 195 12.48 -22.78 -1.04
N ASN A 196 13.73 -23.04 -0.65
CA ASN A 196 14.61 -22.03 -0.08
C ASN A 196 15.42 -21.29 -1.15
N VAL A 197 15.26 -21.64 -2.44
CA VAL A 197 15.98 -21.05 -3.56
C VAL A 197 15.04 -20.81 -4.73
N TYR A 198 14.88 -19.56 -5.13
CA TYR A 198 14.13 -19.15 -6.32
C TYR A 198 15.09 -18.55 -7.34
N THR A 199 15.27 -19.20 -8.49
CA THR A 199 16.14 -18.70 -9.56
C THR A 199 15.37 -17.79 -10.51
N HIS A 200 15.99 -16.70 -10.94
CA HIS A 200 15.48 -15.81 -12.00
C HIS A 200 16.54 -15.66 -13.11
N PRO A 201 16.26 -15.02 -14.27
CA PRO A 201 17.11 -15.09 -15.46
C PRO A 201 18.58 -14.71 -15.28
N ALA A 202 18.93 -13.99 -14.23
CA ALA A 202 20.31 -13.56 -14.02
C ALA A 202 20.71 -13.51 -12.54
N GLY A 203 20.09 -14.34 -11.71
CA GLY A 203 20.37 -14.41 -10.28
C GLY A 203 19.50 -15.41 -9.52
N SER A 204 19.50 -15.29 -8.20
CA SER A 204 18.67 -16.09 -7.30
C SER A 204 18.25 -15.29 -6.06
N PHE A 205 17.07 -15.65 -5.53
CA PHE A 205 16.69 -15.38 -4.16
C PHE A 205 16.96 -16.63 -3.34
N GLU A 206 17.80 -16.52 -2.32
CA GLU A 206 18.20 -17.65 -1.47
C GLU A 206 17.94 -17.34 -0.01
N ARG A 207 17.29 -18.28 0.68
CA ARG A 207 17.02 -18.16 2.10
C ARG A 207 18.25 -18.59 2.91
N GLN A 208 18.75 -17.69 3.74
CA GLN A 208 19.87 -17.91 4.66
C GLN A 208 19.38 -17.69 6.09
N GLY A 209 18.89 -18.76 6.72
CA GLY A 209 18.26 -18.68 8.04
C GLY A 209 16.95 -17.88 8.01
N GLU A 210 16.94 -16.74 8.70
CA GLU A 210 15.77 -15.84 8.81
C GLU A 210 15.70 -14.78 7.71
N ILE A 211 16.78 -14.58 6.96
CA ILE A 211 16.85 -13.59 5.88
C ILE A 211 16.80 -14.27 4.51
N TRP A 212 16.26 -13.53 3.55
CA TRP A 212 16.33 -13.83 2.13
C TRP A 212 17.36 -12.91 1.49
N VAL A 213 18.21 -13.47 0.64
CA VAL A 213 19.28 -12.75 -0.04
C VAL A 213 19.03 -12.83 -1.53
N GLU A 214 18.90 -11.68 -2.19
CA GLU A 214 18.95 -11.61 -3.66
C GLU A 214 20.40 -11.44 -4.10
N TYR A 215 20.78 -12.24 -5.09
CA TYR A 215 22.03 -12.12 -5.84
C TYR A 215 21.72 -11.49 -7.21
N PRO A 216 21.69 -10.15 -7.31
CA PRO A 216 21.15 -9.48 -8.49
C PRO A 216 22.13 -9.46 -9.67
N PRO A 217 21.62 -9.42 -10.91
CA PRO A 217 22.45 -9.35 -12.12
C PRO A 217 23.25 -8.06 -12.30
N TYR A 218 22.69 -6.93 -11.91
CA TYR A 218 23.18 -5.61 -12.32
C TYR A 218 24.16 -4.99 -11.31
N SER A 219 24.45 -5.68 -10.21
CA SER A 219 25.40 -5.21 -9.20
C SER A 219 26.14 -6.38 -8.56
N PRO A 220 27.04 -7.06 -9.31
CA PRO A 220 27.84 -8.16 -8.78
C PRO A 220 28.56 -7.74 -7.50
N GLY A 221 28.30 -8.46 -6.39
CA GLY A 221 28.89 -8.18 -5.07
C GLY A 221 28.07 -7.25 -4.16
N ARG A 222 26.92 -6.72 -4.61
CA ARG A 222 25.93 -6.08 -3.73
C ARG A 222 24.67 -6.94 -3.67
N ASN A 223 24.47 -7.57 -2.51
CA ASN A 223 23.29 -8.39 -2.28
C ASN A 223 22.23 -7.56 -1.54
N PHE A 224 20.96 -7.72 -1.93
CA PHE A 224 19.84 -7.17 -1.18
C PHE A 224 19.37 -8.19 -0.15
N GLN A 225 19.15 -7.75 1.09
CA GLN A 225 18.66 -8.61 2.16
C GLN A 225 17.23 -8.25 2.50
N PHE A 226 16.40 -9.27 2.61
CA PHE A 226 14.99 -9.14 2.91
C PHE A 226 14.62 -9.96 4.14
N LYS A 227 13.76 -9.43 4.98
CA LYS A 227 13.07 -10.22 6.00
C LYS A 227 11.75 -10.73 5.48
N GLU A 228 11.42 -11.95 5.90
CA GLU A 228 10.11 -12.51 5.62
C GLU A 228 9.07 -11.92 6.58
N ALA A 229 8.06 -11.24 6.03
CA ALA A 229 6.94 -10.72 6.81
C ALA A 229 5.90 -11.81 7.08
N ARG A 230 5.56 -12.58 6.05
CA ARG A 230 4.55 -13.65 6.09
C ARG A 230 4.64 -14.52 4.84
N ARG A 231 3.94 -15.65 4.86
CA ARG A 231 3.66 -16.48 3.68
C ARG A 231 2.20 -16.91 3.69
N ASP A 232 1.62 -17.11 2.52
CA ASP A 232 0.32 -17.78 2.35
C ASP A 232 0.47 -18.96 1.37
N GLY A 233 -0.63 -19.48 0.82
CA GLY A 233 -0.59 -20.61 -0.12
C GLY A 233 -0.04 -20.25 -1.51
N GLU A 234 0.12 -18.97 -1.81
CA GLU A 234 0.49 -18.48 -3.14
C GLU A 234 1.84 -17.76 -3.13
N PHE A 235 2.13 -16.97 -2.10
CA PHE A 235 3.30 -16.10 -2.05
C PHE A 235 4.07 -16.16 -0.72
N ILE A 236 5.37 -15.92 -0.82
CA ILE A 236 6.25 -15.49 0.27
C ILE A 236 6.37 -13.97 0.21
N TYR A 237 6.03 -13.26 1.28
CA TYR A 237 6.09 -11.80 1.35
C TYR A 237 7.33 -11.36 2.12
N LEU A 238 8.13 -10.53 1.48
CA LEU A 238 9.45 -10.09 1.89
C LEU A 238 9.50 -8.55 1.96
N PHE A 239 10.38 -8.00 2.80
CA PHE A 239 10.66 -6.56 2.83
C PHE A 239 12.15 -6.27 3.01
N ASP A 240 12.66 -5.28 2.29
CA ASP A 240 14.08 -4.89 2.27
C ASP A 240 14.44 -4.10 3.53
N GLU A 241 15.32 -4.65 4.38
CA GLU A 241 15.84 -3.98 5.56
C GLU A 241 17.13 -3.19 5.29
N THR A 242 17.84 -3.48 4.20
CA THR A 242 19.13 -2.83 3.89
C THR A 242 18.97 -1.35 3.53
N ARG A 243 17.75 -0.95 3.14
CA ARG A 243 17.38 0.44 2.87
C ARG A 243 16.90 1.22 4.11
N HIS A 244 16.82 0.56 5.27
CA HIS A 244 16.40 1.17 6.52
C HIS A 244 17.51 2.10 7.05
N LYS A 245 17.59 3.34 6.54
CA LYS A 245 18.42 4.39 7.16
C LYS A 245 17.72 4.89 8.43
N ALA A 246 18.46 5.03 9.52
CA ALA A 246 17.96 5.66 10.74
C ALA A 246 17.39 7.05 10.41
N GLY A 247 16.07 7.23 10.57
CA GLY A 247 15.36 8.47 10.27
C GLY A 247 14.43 8.45 9.05
N ASP A 248 14.39 7.37 8.25
CA ASP A 248 13.52 7.26 7.08
C ASP A 248 12.86 5.86 6.99
N PRO A 249 11.73 5.65 7.69
CA PRO A 249 11.04 4.35 7.76
C PRO A 249 10.23 4.01 6.48
N LEU A 250 10.20 4.89 5.46
CA LEU A 250 9.34 4.74 4.30
C LEU A 250 10.05 4.06 3.11
N ARG A 251 11.38 3.95 3.13
CA ARG A 251 12.19 3.27 2.09
C ARG A 251 12.10 1.74 2.03
N ILE A 252 11.15 1.15 2.74
CA ILE A 252 10.94 -0.30 2.76
C ILE A 252 10.38 -0.73 1.40
N MET A 253 11.16 -1.50 0.64
CA MET A 253 10.66 -2.15 -0.57
C MET A 253 9.99 -3.48 -0.20
N TYR A 254 8.75 -3.68 -0.62
CA TYR A 254 8.06 -4.96 -0.49
C TYR A 254 8.31 -5.80 -1.73
N LEU A 255 8.56 -7.09 -1.52
CA LEU A 255 8.76 -8.09 -2.56
C LEU A 255 7.85 -9.28 -2.24
N ARG A 256 7.30 -9.93 -3.26
CA ARG A 256 6.63 -11.22 -3.12
C ARG A 256 7.12 -12.24 -4.14
N LEU A 257 7.41 -13.45 -3.66
CA LEU A 257 7.85 -14.57 -4.47
C LEU A 257 6.71 -15.61 -4.58
N PRO A 258 6.25 -15.98 -5.79
CA PRO A 258 5.24 -17.02 -5.95
C PRO A 258 5.80 -18.39 -5.57
N ILE A 259 5.13 -19.11 -4.67
CA ILE A 259 5.63 -20.36 -4.07
C ILE A 259 5.90 -21.43 -5.12
N ALA A 260 4.99 -21.58 -6.08
CA ALA A 260 5.09 -22.53 -7.19
C ALA A 260 5.97 -22.04 -8.36
N GLY A 261 6.56 -20.85 -8.26
CA GLY A 261 7.16 -20.14 -9.38
C GLY A 261 6.16 -19.30 -10.17
N GLY A 262 6.66 -18.46 -11.07
CA GLY A 262 5.86 -17.46 -11.78
C GLY A 262 6.47 -16.07 -11.66
N MET A 263 5.67 -15.02 -11.77
CA MET A 263 6.19 -13.64 -11.73
C MET A 263 6.38 -13.17 -10.29
N ALA A 264 7.61 -12.91 -9.88
CA ALA A 264 7.90 -12.15 -8.67
C ALA A 264 7.47 -10.70 -8.86
N GLN A 265 7.01 -10.07 -7.79
CA GLN A 265 6.48 -8.72 -7.84
C GLN A 265 6.96 -7.87 -6.68
N TRP A 266 7.07 -6.57 -6.92
CA TRP A 266 7.57 -5.63 -5.93
C TRP A 266 6.64 -4.41 -5.81
N SER A 267 6.73 -3.71 -4.69
CA SER A 267 5.99 -2.45 -4.46
C SER A 267 6.73 -1.60 -3.43
N TYR A 268 6.64 -0.28 -3.57
CA TYR A 268 6.87 0.64 -2.45
C TYR A 268 5.61 0.77 -1.59
N PRO A 269 5.69 1.27 -0.35
CA PRO A 269 4.51 1.52 0.48
C PRO A 269 3.56 2.54 -0.16
N ASN A 270 4.08 3.44 -1.00
CA ASN A 270 3.26 4.46 -1.65
C ASN A 270 3.74 4.82 -3.08
N PRO A 271 2.88 4.67 -4.11
CA PRO A 271 1.61 3.96 -4.07
C PRO A 271 1.86 2.44 -3.89
N PHE A 272 1.04 1.78 -3.07
CA PHE A 272 1.13 0.33 -2.90
C PHE A 272 0.50 -0.38 -4.11
N ILE A 273 1.31 -0.57 -5.15
CA ILE A 273 0.92 -1.21 -6.40
C ILE A 273 1.97 -2.25 -6.73
N TRP A 274 1.54 -3.52 -6.78
CA TRP A 274 2.39 -4.61 -7.24
C TRP A 274 2.78 -4.42 -8.71
N GLN A 275 4.08 -4.38 -8.95
CA GLN A 275 4.69 -4.33 -10.27
C GLN A 275 5.47 -5.62 -10.51
N ASP A 276 5.46 -6.10 -11.75
CA ASP A 276 6.25 -7.27 -12.14
C ASP A 276 7.74 -6.96 -12.00
N LEU A 277 8.47 -7.92 -11.43
CA LEU A 277 9.91 -7.88 -11.27
C LEU A 277 10.58 -8.82 -12.28
N TYR A 278 10.64 -10.11 -11.95
CA TYR A 278 11.23 -11.17 -12.78
C TYR A 278 10.44 -12.47 -12.66
N PRO A 279 10.42 -13.32 -13.70
CA PRO A 279 9.98 -14.68 -13.53
C PRO A 279 10.96 -15.43 -12.62
N VAL A 280 10.43 -16.15 -11.64
CA VAL A 280 11.17 -16.98 -10.69
C VAL A 280 10.73 -18.43 -10.77
N THR A 281 11.70 -19.34 -10.60
CA THR A 281 11.47 -20.79 -10.55
C THR A 281 12.01 -21.34 -9.24
N PRO A 282 11.19 -22.02 -8.41
CA PRO A 282 11.67 -22.69 -7.22
C PRO A 282 12.58 -23.85 -7.60
N LYS A 283 13.76 -23.95 -6.97
CA LYS A 283 14.59 -25.16 -7.05
C LYS A 283 14.04 -26.20 -6.07
N GLN A 284 13.79 -27.41 -6.55
CA GLN A 284 13.56 -28.54 -5.65
C GLN A 284 14.89 -28.85 -4.93
N GLN A 285 14.81 -29.06 -3.61
CA GLN A 285 15.95 -29.54 -2.82
C GLN A 285 16.29 -30.98 -3.18
#